data_AF-A0A538IBC1-F1
#
_entry.id   AF-A0A538IBC1-F1
#
_cell.length_a   1.000
_cell.length_b   1.000
_cell.length_c   1.000
_cell.angle_alpha   90.00
_cell.angle_beta   90.00
_cell.angle_gamma   90.00
#
_symmetry.space_group_name_H-M   'P 1'
#
loop_
_entity.id
_entity.type
_entity.pdbx_description
1 polymer ?
#
loop_
_entity_poly.entity_id
_entity_poly.type
_entity_poly.pdbx_seq_one_letter_code
_entity_poly.pdbx_strand_id
1 'polypeptide(L)'
;MTVRVRFAPSPTGSLHLGNALTAVANRRFADERDGVLVLRIDDTDPSRTVAGGEEEILRDLEWLGVRYEEGPIRQSERHDLYVEAVEHALASGAAERDADGSVRLAVGGTTLLRPDGSATYQLASVVDDVELGITHIVRGSDHRPNLTVQQQIARALGGELPEVVHHGLVLGSDGKKLSKRQGHASIGDLREEGFPAAAVRAYLDELDLPEHDVTLDLARLGRLAVDAIAAMSDDELAAAVAAPVEVVPALRGARTLAEAREYASLVLEPGATEPPAGSAPTLERFVELRTGGPERLSADEARALLRELKAVRGDLRGVRIALTGASKGPELWAILVALSRGETLSRAAHALKAVSDTEFG
;
A
#
# COMPACT_ATOMS: atom_id res chain seq x y z
N MET A 1 3.18 30.45 -15.19
CA MET A 1 2.33 30.29 -14.00
C MET A 1 2.83 29.05 -13.27
N THR A 2 3.04 29.09 -11.95
CA THR A 2 3.50 27.92 -11.18
C THR A 2 2.43 26.83 -11.25
N VAL A 3 2.84 25.58 -11.50
CA VAL A 3 1.92 24.45 -11.54
C VAL A 3 1.39 24.20 -10.13
N ARG A 4 0.07 24.14 -10.00
CA ARG A 4 -0.65 23.83 -8.75
C ARG A 4 -1.63 22.70 -9.02
N VAL A 5 -1.54 21.65 -8.22
CA VAL A 5 -2.43 20.49 -8.25
C VAL A 5 -2.99 20.25 -6.87
N ARG A 6 -4.03 19.43 -6.76
CA ARG A 6 -4.61 19.08 -5.45
C ARG A 6 -5.01 17.62 -5.35
N PHE A 7 -4.81 17.09 -4.15
CA PHE A 7 -5.47 15.87 -3.71
C PHE A 7 -6.64 16.25 -2.80
N ALA A 8 -7.85 15.84 -3.20
CA ALA A 8 -9.10 16.24 -2.55
C ALA A 8 -9.93 15.03 -2.05
N PRO A 9 -9.45 14.29 -1.02
CA PRO A 9 -10.20 13.15 -0.49
C PRO A 9 -11.34 13.57 0.43
N SER A 10 -12.43 12.81 0.42
CA SER A 10 -13.43 12.85 1.50
C SER A 10 -12.97 11.97 2.68
N PRO A 11 -13.20 12.39 3.94
CA PRO A 11 -12.74 11.68 5.13
C PRO A 11 -13.59 10.43 5.46
N THR A 12 -13.52 9.41 4.60
CA THR A 12 -14.27 8.15 4.72
C THR A 12 -13.49 7.04 5.43
N GLY A 13 -12.31 7.35 5.96
CA GLY A 13 -11.35 6.39 6.54
C GLY A 13 -10.08 6.29 5.70
N SER A 14 -9.35 5.18 5.88
CA SER A 14 -8.13 4.90 5.10
C SER A 14 -8.37 4.99 3.60
N LEU A 15 -7.37 5.52 2.88
CA LEU A 15 -7.42 5.74 1.44
C LEU A 15 -7.61 4.43 0.69
N HIS A 16 -8.62 4.39 -0.17
CA HIS A 16 -8.71 3.35 -1.20
C HIS A 16 -7.51 3.44 -2.15
N LEU A 17 -7.11 2.31 -2.73
CA LEU A 17 -5.94 2.25 -3.60
C LEU A 17 -6.04 3.20 -4.82
N GLY A 18 -7.26 3.39 -5.37
CA GLY A 18 -7.49 4.37 -6.44
C GLY A 18 -7.27 5.82 -6.00
N ASN A 19 -7.65 6.18 -4.76
CA ASN A 19 -7.39 7.51 -4.22
C ASN A 19 -5.90 7.70 -3.91
N ALA A 20 -5.23 6.66 -3.42
CA ALA A 20 -3.79 6.68 -3.22
C ALA A 20 -3.03 6.85 -4.53
N LEU A 21 -3.47 6.21 -5.63
CA LEU A 21 -2.95 6.45 -6.98
C LEU A 21 -3.08 7.93 -7.36
N THR A 22 -4.27 8.52 -7.15
CA THR A 22 -4.46 9.95 -7.40
C THR A 22 -3.50 10.80 -6.57
N ALA A 23 -3.31 10.50 -5.28
CA ALA A 23 -2.41 11.26 -4.41
C ALA A 23 -0.94 11.17 -4.87
N VAL A 24 -0.46 9.96 -5.16
CA VAL A 24 0.90 9.71 -5.66
C VAL A 24 1.14 10.39 -7.01
N ALA A 25 0.19 10.28 -7.94
CA ALA A 25 0.30 10.90 -9.26
C ALA A 25 0.30 12.43 -9.18
N ASN A 26 -0.53 13.04 -8.32
CA ASN A 26 -0.49 14.49 -8.11
C ASN A 26 0.86 14.95 -7.52
N ARG A 27 1.42 14.20 -6.55
CA ARG A 27 2.74 14.50 -5.98
C ARG A 27 3.83 14.46 -7.05
N ARG A 28 3.87 13.38 -7.83
CA ARG A 28 4.81 13.23 -8.93
C ARG A 28 4.65 14.35 -9.97
N PHE A 29 3.42 14.68 -10.35
CA PHE A 29 3.13 15.74 -11.31
C PHE A 29 3.66 17.10 -10.83
N ALA A 30 3.50 17.40 -9.54
CA ALA A 30 4.07 18.59 -8.91
C ALA A 30 5.61 18.55 -8.91
N ASP A 31 6.22 17.43 -8.50
CA ASP A 31 7.68 17.28 -8.44
C ASP A 31 8.35 17.47 -9.82
N GLU A 32 7.78 16.89 -10.87
CA GLU A 32 8.31 16.99 -12.24
C GLU A 32 8.24 18.41 -12.82
N ARG A 33 7.48 19.32 -12.20
CA ARG A 33 7.19 20.67 -12.70
C ARG A 33 7.54 21.77 -11.70
N ASP A 34 8.29 21.44 -10.65
CA ASP A 34 8.58 22.34 -9.52
C ASP A 34 7.31 23.05 -9.01
N GLY A 35 6.23 22.28 -8.92
CA GLY A 35 4.88 22.73 -8.59
C GLY A 35 4.50 22.54 -7.12
N VAL A 36 3.24 22.85 -6.82
CA VAL A 36 2.64 22.76 -5.48
C VAL A 36 1.55 21.70 -5.49
N LEU A 37 1.60 20.77 -4.53
CA LEU A 37 0.48 19.91 -4.16
C LEU A 37 -0.26 20.51 -2.96
N VAL A 38 -1.53 20.80 -3.16
CA VAL A 38 -2.46 21.21 -2.10
C VAL A 38 -3.24 19.99 -1.59
N LEU A 39 -3.31 19.81 -0.27
CA LEU A 39 -4.23 18.86 0.35
C LEU A 39 -5.52 19.57 0.77
N ARG A 40 -6.65 19.13 0.22
CA ARG A 40 -7.99 19.61 0.59
C ARG A 40 -8.84 18.46 1.10
N ILE A 41 -9.46 18.61 2.26
CA ILE A 41 -10.37 17.60 2.83
C ILE A 41 -11.80 17.99 2.44
N ASP A 42 -12.44 17.13 1.63
CA ASP A 42 -13.81 17.32 1.14
C ASP A 42 -14.82 16.75 2.17
N ASP A 43 -14.95 17.44 3.32
CA ASP A 43 -15.73 17.05 4.51
C ASP A 43 -17.13 17.68 4.59
N THR A 44 -17.66 18.19 3.48
CA THR A 44 -18.97 18.86 3.41
C THR A 44 -20.19 17.93 3.44
N ASP A 45 -19.98 16.62 3.37
CA ASP A 45 -21.04 15.60 3.48
C ASP A 45 -20.90 14.79 4.77
N PRO A 46 -21.62 15.17 5.85
CA PRO A 46 -21.54 14.49 7.14
C PRO A 46 -21.94 13.01 7.08
N SER A 47 -22.70 12.59 6.07
CA SER A 47 -23.10 11.18 5.92
C SER A 47 -21.96 10.28 5.47
N ARG A 48 -20.91 10.86 4.89
CA ARG A 48 -19.73 10.16 4.37
C ARG A 48 -18.51 10.34 5.26
N THR A 49 -18.48 11.39 6.08
CA THR A 49 -17.42 11.62 7.06
C THR A 49 -17.48 10.59 8.18
N VAL A 50 -16.36 9.94 8.46
CA VAL A 50 -16.21 9.04 9.61
C VAL A 50 -15.28 9.66 10.65
N ALA A 51 -15.56 9.43 11.93
CA ALA A 51 -14.68 9.85 13.00
C ALA A 51 -13.29 9.21 12.83
N GLY A 52 -12.21 10.00 12.92
CA GLY A 52 -10.85 9.53 12.64
C GLY A 52 -10.50 9.45 11.15
N GLY A 53 -11.44 9.78 10.25
CA GLY A 53 -11.26 9.58 8.81
C GLY A 53 -10.20 10.48 8.20
N GLU A 54 -10.08 11.72 8.65
CA GLU A 54 -9.02 12.64 8.22
C GLU A 54 -7.65 12.14 8.73
N GLU A 55 -7.56 11.74 9.99
CA GLU A 55 -6.34 11.26 10.61
C GLU A 55 -5.78 10.01 9.89
N GLU A 56 -6.65 9.08 9.50
CA GLU A 56 -6.26 7.91 8.71
C GLU A 56 -5.77 8.30 7.31
N ILE A 57 -6.38 9.29 6.65
CA ILE A 57 -5.87 9.82 5.37
C ILE A 57 -4.47 10.39 5.54
N LEU A 58 -4.26 11.23 6.56
CA LEU A 58 -2.96 11.86 6.82
C LEU A 58 -1.88 10.80 7.09
N ARG A 59 -2.23 9.80 7.90
CA ARG A 59 -1.35 8.65 8.18
C ARG A 59 -1.00 7.87 6.91
N ASP A 60 -1.97 7.64 6.02
CA ASP A 60 -1.73 6.93 4.77
C ASP A 60 -0.84 7.73 3.81
N LEU A 61 -1.04 9.06 3.72
CA LEU A 61 -0.18 9.94 2.92
C LEU A 61 1.25 9.97 3.46
N GLU A 62 1.43 10.11 4.78
CA GLU A 62 2.75 10.06 5.43
C GLU A 62 3.42 8.71 5.16
N TRP A 63 2.69 7.60 5.35
CA TRP A 63 3.21 6.26 5.12
C TRP A 63 3.67 6.06 3.67
N LEU A 64 2.93 6.57 2.68
CA LEU A 64 3.29 6.53 1.25
C LEU A 64 4.37 7.55 0.85
N GLY A 65 4.80 8.42 1.76
CA GLY A 65 5.74 9.51 1.47
C GLY A 65 5.16 10.56 0.52
N VAL A 66 3.84 10.80 0.57
CA VAL A 66 3.15 11.83 -0.20
C VAL A 66 3.11 13.12 0.61
N ARG A 67 4.04 14.03 0.30
CA ARG A 67 4.12 15.36 0.93
C ARG A 67 3.29 16.38 0.16
N TYR A 68 2.72 17.35 0.85
CA TYR A 68 1.98 18.46 0.27
C TYR A 68 2.53 19.77 0.87
N GLU A 69 2.56 20.83 0.06
CA GLU A 69 3.09 22.13 0.46
C GLU A 69 2.04 22.98 1.19
N GLU A 70 0.76 22.77 0.90
CA GLU A 70 -0.36 23.54 1.47
C GLU A 70 -1.46 22.61 1.98
N GLY A 71 -2.06 22.97 3.12
CA GLY A 71 -3.15 22.23 3.76
C GLY A 71 -2.73 21.49 5.04
N PRO A 72 -3.60 20.61 5.58
CA PRO A 72 -4.93 20.28 5.07
C PRO A 72 -5.90 21.46 5.14
N ILE A 73 -6.54 21.79 4.02
CA ILE A 73 -7.61 22.80 3.94
C ILE A 73 -8.96 22.08 4.01
N ARG A 74 -9.85 22.46 4.93
CA ARG A 74 -11.15 21.78 5.09
C ARG A 74 -12.27 22.54 4.39
N GLN A 75 -13.12 21.83 3.67
CA GLN A 75 -14.24 22.45 2.97
C GLN A 75 -15.32 22.95 3.94
N SER A 76 -15.49 22.30 5.09
CA SER A 76 -16.42 22.71 6.15
C SER A 76 -16.11 24.08 6.74
N GLU A 77 -14.85 24.52 6.67
CA GLU A 77 -14.38 25.82 7.16
C GLU A 77 -14.54 26.95 6.13
N ARG A 78 -15.10 26.65 4.95
CA ARG A 78 -15.09 27.54 3.77
C ARG A 78 -16.48 27.92 3.27
N HIS A 79 -17.50 27.74 4.12
CA HIS A 79 -18.90 27.99 3.75
C HIS A 79 -19.15 29.41 3.22
N ASP A 80 -18.57 30.43 3.85
CA ASP A 80 -18.74 31.83 3.45
C ASP A 80 -18.28 32.09 2.00
N LEU A 81 -17.19 31.45 1.56
CA LEU A 81 -16.70 31.56 0.19
C LEU A 81 -17.69 30.97 -0.82
N TYR A 82 -18.35 29.87 -0.48
CA TYR A 82 -19.36 29.27 -1.34
C TYR A 82 -20.61 30.15 -1.45
N VAL A 83 -21.03 30.77 -0.34
CA VAL A 83 -22.14 31.71 -0.33
C VAL A 83 -21.82 32.94 -1.16
N GLU A 84 -20.63 33.53 -0.99
CA GLU A 84 -20.19 34.69 -1.76
C GLU A 84 -20.17 34.41 -3.28
N ALA A 85 -19.61 33.26 -3.67
CA ALA A 85 -19.60 32.84 -5.07
C ALA A 85 -21.01 32.71 -5.66
N VAL A 86 -21.96 32.19 -4.87
CA VAL A 86 -23.36 32.03 -5.29
C VAL A 86 -24.09 33.37 -5.37
N GLU A 87 -23.85 34.29 -4.44
CA GLU A 87 -24.42 35.65 -4.50
C GLU A 87 -23.93 36.41 -5.73
N HIS A 88 -22.66 36.23 -6.12
CA HIS A 88 -22.16 36.75 -7.40
C HIS A 88 -22.90 36.14 -8.60
N ALA A 89 -23.14 34.81 -8.60
CA ALA A 89 -23.89 34.15 -9.66
C ALA A 89 -25.37 34.58 -9.74
N LEU A 90 -25.99 34.86 -8.60
CA LEU A 90 -27.35 35.42 -8.53
C LEU A 90 -27.39 36.84 -9.10
N ALA A 91 -26.43 37.69 -8.73
CA ALA A 91 -26.34 39.07 -9.20
C ALA A 91 -26.11 39.18 -10.72
N SER A 92 -25.37 38.23 -11.31
CA SER A 92 -25.13 38.15 -12.76
C SER A 92 -26.27 37.48 -13.54
N GLY A 93 -27.28 36.92 -12.86
CA GLY A 93 -28.36 36.16 -13.47
C GLY A 93 -27.95 34.75 -13.95
N ALA A 94 -26.76 34.29 -13.58
CA ALA A 94 -26.27 32.95 -13.91
C ALA A 94 -26.85 31.86 -12.98
N ALA A 95 -27.39 32.25 -11.82
CA ALA A 95 -28.10 31.41 -10.88
C ALA A 95 -29.48 32.00 -10.53
N GLU A 96 -30.36 31.15 -10.03
CA GLU A 96 -31.69 31.53 -9.53
C GLU A 96 -32.01 30.81 -8.22
N ARG A 97 -32.80 31.48 -7.37
CA ARG A 97 -33.25 30.95 -6.08
C ARG A 97 -34.65 30.35 -6.22
N ASP A 98 -34.79 29.14 -5.73
CA ASP A 98 -36.05 28.40 -5.72
C ASP A 98 -36.96 28.78 -4.56
N ALA A 99 -38.24 28.42 -4.72
CA ALA A 99 -39.25 28.62 -3.68
C ALA A 99 -38.93 27.87 -2.38
N ASP A 100 -38.19 26.77 -2.45
CA ASP A 100 -37.75 25.99 -1.29
C ASP A 100 -36.45 26.53 -0.64
N GLY A 101 -35.88 27.62 -1.20
CA GLY A 101 -34.67 28.27 -0.71
C GLY A 101 -33.37 27.76 -1.33
N SER A 102 -33.39 26.66 -2.09
CA SER A 102 -32.22 26.19 -2.83
C SER A 102 -31.80 27.19 -3.91
N VAL A 103 -30.53 27.13 -4.31
CA VAL A 103 -30.00 27.95 -5.41
C VAL A 103 -29.47 27.04 -6.48
N ARG A 104 -29.85 27.27 -7.74
CA ARG A 104 -29.43 26.47 -8.89
C ARG A 104 -28.91 27.35 -10.02
N LEU A 105 -28.13 26.75 -10.92
CA LEU A 105 -27.77 27.40 -12.18
C LEU A 105 -29.02 27.69 -13.00
N ALA A 106 -29.12 28.90 -13.53
CA ALA A 106 -30.20 29.29 -14.44
C ALA A 106 -30.19 28.44 -15.72
N VAL A 107 -29.00 28.03 -16.17
CA VAL A 107 -28.82 27.10 -17.28
C VAL A 107 -28.52 25.70 -16.75
N GLY A 108 -29.32 24.71 -17.16
CA GLY A 108 -29.12 23.30 -16.79
C GLY A 108 -29.64 22.92 -15.40
N GLY A 109 -30.02 23.89 -14.56
CA GLY A 109 -30.75 23.65 -13.31
C GLY A 109 -29.95 22.92 -12.22
N THR A 110 -28.62 22.87 -12.32
CA THR A 110 -27.79 22.19 -11.30
C THR A 110 -27.85 22.95 -9.98
N THR A 111 -28.18 22.26 -8.90
CA THR A 111 -28.19 22.82 -7.54
C THR A 111 -26.77 23.17 -7.08
N LEU A 112 -26.59 24.43 -6.68
CA LEU A 112 -25.37 25.00 -6.09
C LEU A 112 -25.43 24.99 -4.56
N LEU A 113 -26.52 25.50 -4.00
CA LEU A 113 -26.82 25.45 -2.56
C LEU A 113 -28.09 24.65 -2.31
N ARG A 114 -28.06 23.80 -1.29
CA ARG A 114 -29.24 23.07 -0.80
C ARG A 114 -30.18 24.03 -0.03
N PRO A 115 -31.44 23.64 0.25
CA PRO A 115 -32.39 24.45 1.03
C PRO A 115 -31.86 24.89 2.41
N ASP A 116 -31.02 24.07 3.04
CA ASP A 116 -30.38 24.38 4.33
C ASP A 116 -29.18 25.34 4.21
N GLY A 117 -28.88 25.84 3.01
CA GLY A 117 -27.75 26.72 2.72
C GLY A 117 -26.42 26.00 2.53
N SER A 118 -26.35 24.67 2.67
CA SER A 118 -25.10 23.92 2.47
C SER A 118 -24.71 23.85 0.98
N ALA A 119 -23.42 23.99 0.69
CA ALA A 119 -22.89 23.88 -0.66
C ALA A 119 -22.94 22.43 -1.17
N THR A 120 -23.30 22.24 -2.44
CA THR A 120 -23.15 20.94 -3.09
C THR A 120 -21.68 20.66 -3.40
N TYR A 121 -21.32 19.38 -3.55
CA TYR A 121 -19.97 18.98 -3.99
C TYR A 121 -19.54 19.69 -5.27
N GLN A 122 -20.48 19.87 -6.22
CA GLN A 122 -20.18 20.50 -7.51
C GLN A 122 -19.78 21.97 -7.34
N LEU A 123 -20.50 22.72 -6.50
CA LEU A 123 -20.16 24.11 -6.20
C LEU A 123 -18.83 24.18 -5.43
N ALA A 124 -18.74 23.48 -4.30
CA ALA A 124 -17.58 23.57 -3.41
C ALA A 124 -16.28 23.19 -4.13
N SER A 125 -16.28 22.10 -4.90
CA SER A 125 -15.10 21.69 -5.68
C SER A 125 -14.65 22.76 -6.67
N VAL A 126 -15.58 23.43 -7.38
CA VAL A 126 -15.22 24.43 -8.38
C VAL A 126 -14.72 25.72 -7.73
N VAL A 127 -15.43 26.21 -6.71
CA VAL A 127 -15.04 27.42 -5.97
C VAL A 127 -13.64 27.25 -5.39
N ASP A 128 -13.37 26.10 -4.76
CA ASP A 128 -12.05 25.84 -4.18
C ASP A 128 -10.95 25.65 -5.22
N ASP A 129 -11.22 24.95 -6.34
CA ASP A 129 -10.22 24.78 -7.37
C ASP A 129 -9.81 26.14 -7.99
N VAL A 130 -10.76 27.07 -8.16
CA VAL A 130 -10.49 28.43 -8.63
C VAL A 130 -9.76 29.27 -7.58
N GLU A 131 -10.27 29.30 -6.34
CA GLU A 131 -9.72 30.12 -5.26
C GLU A 131 -8.29 29.69 -4.86
N LEU A 132 -8.04 28.39 -4.84
CA LEU A 132 -6.71 27.84 -4.55
C LEU A 132 -5.74 27.95 -5.73
N GLY A 133 -6.18 28.51 -6.86
CA GLY A 133 -5.38 28.69 -8.07
C GLY A 133 -4.91 27.36 -8.67
N ILE A 134 -5.73 26.31 -8.57
CA ILE A 134 -5.40 25.00 -9.14
C ILE A 134 -5.24 25.15 -10.65
N THR A 135 -4.19 24.57 -11.19
CA THR A 135 -3.89 24.59 -12.64
C THR A 135 -4.25 23.28 -13.32
N HIS A 136 -4.08 22.15 -12.62
CA HIS A 136 -4.43 20.84 -13.13
C HIS A 136 -5.16 20.02 -12.06
N ILE A 137 -6.23 19.36 -12.48
CA ILE A 137 -7.06 18.45 -11.69
C ILE A 137 -6.79 17.04 -12.19
N VAL A 138 -6.03 16.26 -11.41
CA VAL A 138 -5.81 14.84 -11.67
C VAL A 138 -6.75 14.02 -10.77
N ARG A 139 -7.57 13.14 -11.35
CA ARG A 139 -8.56 12.31 -10.62
C ARG A 139 -9.01 11.06 -11.38
N GLY A 140 -9.70 10.15 -10.69
CA GLY A 140 -10.27 8.94 -11.28
C GLY A 140 -11.37 9.20 -12.34
N SER A 141 -11.50 8.28 -13.29
CA SER A 141 -12.43 8.33 -14.42
C SER A 141 -13.91 8.30 -14.02
N ASP A 142 -14.23 7.88 -12.79
CA ASP A 142 -15.58 7.94 -12.23
C ASP A 142 -16.08 9.36 -11.99
N HIS A 143 -15.20 10.35 -12.00
CA HIS A 143 -15.57 11.77 -11.99
C HIS A 143 -15.80 12.37 -13.38
N ARG A 144 -15.61 11.63 -14.48
CA ARG A 144 -15.87 12.14 -15.85
C ARG A 144 -17.28 12.73 -16.01
N PRO A 145 -18.37 12.14 -15.48
CA PRO A 145 -19.71 12.71 -15.59
C PRO A 145 -19.86 14.09 -14.94
N ASN A 146 -19.00 14.45 -13.98
CA ASN A 146 -19.05 15.75 -13.31
C ASN A 146 -18.44 16.88 -14.15
N LEU A 147 -17.61 16.56 -15.16
CA LEU A 147 -16.82 17.56 -15.88
C LEU A 147 -17.69 18.66 -16.52
N THR A 148 -18.72 18.26 -17.26
CA THR A 148 -19.61 19.21 -17.96
C THR A 148 -20.30 20.15 -16.98
N VAL A 149 -20.77 19.61 -15.85
CA VAL A 149 -21.45 20.37 -14.81
C VAL A 149 -20.47 21.35 -14.14
N GLN A 150 -19.27 20.90 -13.80
CA GLN A 150 -18.24 21.74 -13.18
C GLN A 150 -17.77 22.86 -14.11
N GLN A 151 -17.68 22.60 -15.42
CA GLN A 151 -17.40 23.64 -16.42
C GLN A 151 -18.52 24.68 -16.52
N GLN A 152 -19.79 24.27 -16.43
CA GLN A 152 -20.92 25.20 -16.41
C GLN A 152 -20.90 26.08 -15.16
N ILE A 153 -20.63 25.49 -13.99
CA ILE A 153 -20.50 26.22 -12.73
C ILE A 153 -19.35 27.23 -12.82
N ALA A 154 -18.16 26.80 -13.27
CA ALA A 154 -17.00 27.70 -13.39
C ALA A 154 -17.34 28.93 -14.26
N ARG A 155 -17.97 28.71 -15.42
CA ARG A 155 -18.42 29.80 -16.30
C ARG A 155 -19.46 30.72 -15.65
N ALA A 156 -20.42 30.15 -14.92
CA ALA A 156 -21.44 30.92 -14.19
C ALA A 156 -20.83 31.79 -13.08
N LEU A 157 -19.73 31.34 -12.49
CA LEU A 157 -18.93 32.08 -11.51
C LEU A 157 -17.95 33.08 -12.16
N GLY A 158 -17.92 33.18 -13.49
CA GLY A 158 -17.03 34.09 -14.22
C GLY A 158 -15.60 33.59 -14.41
N GLY A 159 -15.34 32.31 -14.14
CA GLY A 159 -14.03 31.67 -14.27
C GLY A 159 -14.00 30.56 -15.32
N GLU A 160 -12.85 29.89 -15.40
CA GLU A 160 -12.64 28.68 -16.18
C GLU A 160 -12.17 27.55 -15.26
N LEU A 161 -12.56 26.32 -15.59
CA LEU A 161 -12.09 25.15 -14.85
C LEU A 161 -10.61 24.90 -15.19
N PRO A 162 -9.78 24.47 -14.22
CA PRO A 162 -8.42 24.03 -14.49
C PRO A 162 -8.36 22.87 -15.49
N GLU A 163 -7.18 22.59 -16.05
CA GLU A 163 -7.01 21.44 -16.94
C GLU A 163 -7.34 20.14 -16.20
N VAL A 164 -8.22 19.29 -16.76
CA VAL A 164 -8.67 18.08 -16.08
C VAL A 164 -8.11 16.83 -16.75
N VAL A 165 -7.34 16.07 -15.98
CA VAL A 165 -6.78 14.77 -16.37
C VAL A 165 -7.50 13.66 -15.62
N HIS A 166 -8.15 12.76 -16.36
CA HIS A 166 -8.81 11.59 -15.79
C HIS A 166 -7.97 10.35 -16.05
N HIS A 167 -7.70 9.57 -14.99
CA HIS A 167 -7.05 8.25 -15.10
C HIS A 167 -8.05 7.12 -14.88
N GLY A 168 -7.75 5.94 -15.42
CA GLY A 168 -8.49 4.70 -15.19
C GLY A 168 -8.50 4.30 -13.72
N LEU A 169 -9.51 3.52 -13.34
CA LEU A 169 -9.67 3.01 -11.98
C LEU A 169 -8.78 1.80 -11.74
N VAL A 170 -8.46 1.57 -10.46
CA VAL A 170 -7.86 0.31 -10.02
C VAL A 170 -8.96 -0.64 -9.59
N LEU A 171 -9.04 -1.78 -10.27
CA LEU A 171 -10.08 -2.79 -10.10
C LEU A 171 -9.54 -4.06 -9.44
N GLY A 172 -10.42 -4.82 -8.81
CA GLY A 172 -10.13 -6.17 -8.34
C GLY A 172 -10.02 -7.17 -9.49
N SER A 173 -9.57 -8.38 -9.18
CA SER A 173 -9.42 -9.47 -10.17
C SER A 173 -10.72 -9.89 -10.84
N ASP A 174 -11.87 -9.53 -10.26
CA ASP A 174 -13.21 -9.75 -10.80
C ASP A 174 -13.70 -8.62 -11.72
N GLY A 175 -12.86 -7.62 -11.99
CA GLY A 175 -13.19 -6.45 -12.81
C GLY A 175 -14.13 -5.46 -12.13
N LYS A 176 -14.35 -5.58 -10.82
CA LYS A 176 -15.16 -4.64 -10.04
C LYS A 176 -14.29 -3.70 -9.23
N LYS A 177 -14.88 -2.59 -8.76
CA LYS A 177 -14.20 -1.69 -7.81
C LYS A 177 -13.75 -2.49 -6.59
N LEU A 178 -12.52 -2.22 -6.13
CA LEU A 178 -11.96 -2.84 -4.94
C LEU A 178 -12.89 -2.63 -3.74
N SER A 179 -13.10 -3.69 -2.97
CA SER A 179 -13.94 -3.66 -1.77
C SER A 179 -13.28 -4.38 -0.61
N LYS A 180 -13.63 -4.00 0.63
CA LYS A 180 -13.09 -4.61 1.86
C LYS A 180 -13.17 -6.15 1.89
N ARG A 181 -14.11 -6.76 1.15
CA ARG A 181 -14.27 -8.22 1.08
C ARG A 181 -13.15 -8.92 0.31
N GLN A 182 -12.43 -8.20 -0.54
CA GLN A 182 -11.38 -8.75 -1.40
C GLN A 182 -9.99 -8.69 -0.73
N GLY A 183 -9.83 -8.02 0.42
CA GLY A 183 -8.52 -7.62 0.94
C GLY A 183 -7.88 -6.54 0.08
N HIS A 184 -6.77 -5.94 0.52
CA HIS A 184 -5.99 -4.98 -0.29
C HIS A 184 -6.76 -3.75 -0.83
N ALA A 185 -7.91 -3.41 -0.23
CA ALA A 185 -8.82 -2.40 -0.79
C ALA A 185 -8.45 -0.97 -0.38
N SER A 186 -7.69 -0.84 0.70
CA SER A 186 -7.19 0.41 1.25
C SER A 186 -5.70 0.32 1.60
N ILE A 187 -5.08 1.48 1.80
CA ILE A 187 -3.69 1.59 2.26
C ILE A 187 -3.53 1.02 3.67
N GLY A 188 -4.54 1.17 4.52
CA GLY A 188 -4.61 0.55 5.84
C GLY A 188 -4.55 -0.97 5.75
N ASP A 189 -5.35 -1.60 4.88
CA ASP A 189 -5.33 -3.05 4.68
C ASP A 189 -3.93 -3.53 4.25
N LEU A 190 -3.34 -2.89 3.23
CA LEU A 190 -2.00 -3.24 2.73
C LEU A 190 -0.92 -3.11 3.81
N ARG A 191 -1.02 -2.08 4.66
CA ARG A 191 -0.12 -1.86 5.79
C ARG A 191 -0.27 -2.95 6.86
N GLU A 192 -1.51 -3.33 7.19
CA GLU A 192 -1.80 -4.40 8.17
C GLU A 192 -1.32 -5.77 7.69
N GLU A 193 -1.49 -6.07 6.40
CA GLU A 193 -0.98 -7.28 5.74
C GLU A 193 0.55 -7.29 5.62
N GLY A 194 1.22 -6.17 5.94
CA GLY A 194 2.66 -6.05 6.03
C GLY A 194 3.36 -5.72 4.71
N PHE A 195 2.66 -5.19 3.71
CA PHE A 195 3.36 -4.67 2.52
C PHE A 195 4.25 -3.48 2.92
N PRO A 196 5.52 -3.44 2.49
CA PRO A 196 6.37 -2.27 2.71
C PRO A 196 5.80 -1.04 1.99
N ALA A 197 5.84 0.12 2.63
CA ALA A 197 5.37 1.37 2.04
C ALA A 197 6.07 1.68 0.71
N ALA A 198 7.38 1.46 0.65
CA ALA A 198 8.19 1.65 -0.55
C ALA A 198 7.72 0.77 -1.73
N ALA A 199 7.20 -0.43 -1.45
CA ALA A 199 6.69 -1.32 -2.49
C ALA A 199 5.34 -0.85 -3.02
N VAL A 200 4.43 -0.44 -2.12
CA VAL A 200 3.13 0.13 -2.51
C VAL A 200 3.34 1.44 -3.28
N ARG A 201 4.26 2.30 -2.82
CA ARG A 201 4.62 3.54 -3.52
C ARG A 201 5.18 3.26 -4.91
N ALA A 202 6.16 2.35 -5.03
CA ALA A 202 6.72 1.97 -6.32
C ALA A 202 5.66 1.39 -7.26
N TYR A 203 4.73 0.59 -6.75
CA TYR A 203 3.63 0.05 -7.54
C TYR A 203 2.71 1.15 -8.07
N LEU A 204 2.34 2.12 -7.24
CA LEU A 204 1.53 3.27 -7.65
C LEU A 204 2.28 4.17 -8.65
N ASP A 205 3.58 4.38 -8.47
CA ASP A 205 4.42 5.12 -9.42
C ASP A 205 4.53 4.38 -10.77
N GLU A 206 4.56 3.05 -10.78
CA GLU A 206 4.55 2.22 -12.00
C GLU A 206 3.22 2.28 -12.75
N LEU A 207 2.10 2.37 -12.03
CA LEU A 207 0.77 2.54 -12.64
C LEU A 207 0.61 3.92 -13.30
N ASP A 208 1.23 4.95 -12.72
CA ASP A 208 1.20 6.33 -13.20
C ASP A 208 -0.25 6.85 -13.40
N LEU A 209 -0.59 7.35 -14.59
CA LEU A 209 -1.94 7.78 -14.96
C LEU A 209 -2.46 6.86 -16.06
N PRO A 210 -2.98 5.66 -15.72
CA PRO A 210 -3.42 4.71 -16.72
C PRO A 210 -4.57 5.30 -17.53
N GLU A 211 -4.55 5.16 -18.85
CA GLU A 211 -5.62 5.69 -19.72
C GLU A 211 -6.95 4.94 -19.52
N HIS A 212 -6.85 3.65 -19.22
CA HIS A 212 -7.97 2.72 -19.03
C HIS A 212 -7.91 2.08 -17.65
N ASP A 213 -9.03 1.50 -17.20
CA ASP A 213 -9.06 0.79 -15.93
C ASP A 213 -8.05 -0.37 -15.91
N VAL A 214 -7.38 -0.54 -14.78
CA VAL A 214 -6.34 -1.55 -14.57
C VAL A 214 -6.72 -2.49 -13.45
N THR A 215 -6.37 -3.75 -13.60
CA THR A 215 -6.55 -4.75 -12.54
C THR A 215 -5.36 -4.71 -11.58
N LEU A 216 -5.63 -4.76 -10.28
CA LEU A 216 -4.61 -4.89 -9.25
C LEU A 216 -3.77 -6.16 -9.46
N ASP A 217 -2.48 -5.99 -9.76
CA ASP A 217 -1.51 -7.09 -9.88
C ASP A 217 -0.77 -7.31 -8.55
N LEU A 218 -1.38 -8.15 -7.69
CA LEU A 218 -0.77 -8.56 -6.43
C LEU A 218 0.55 -9.31 -6.62
N ALA A 219 0.74 -9.98 -7.75
CA ALA A 219 2.01 -10.66 -8.02
C ALA A 219 3.11 -9.64 -8.31
N ARG A 220 2.81 -8.55 -9.02
CA ARG A 220 3.74 -7.43 -9.21
C ARG A 220 4.03 -6.72 -7.89
N LEU A 221 2.99 -6.39 -7.12
CA LEU A 221 3.15 -5.76 -5.81
C LEU A 221 4.02 -6.63 -4.88
N GLY A 222 3.81 -7.94 -4.87
CA GLY A 222 4.63 -8.88 -4.10
C GLY A 222 6.10 -8.93 -4.56
N ARG A 223 6.38 -8.79 -5.86
CA ARG A 223 7.77 -8.68 -6.37
C ARG A 223 8.43 -7.39 -5.90
N LEU A 224 7.72 -6.26 -5.98
CA LEU A 224 8.21 -4.97 -5.48
C LEU A 224 8.43 -5.00 -3.96
N ALA A 225 7.62 -5.76 -3.23
CA ALA A 225 7.80 -5.97 -1.79
C ALA A 225 9.06 -6.77 -1.48
N VAL A 226 9.38 -7.80 -2.27
CA VAL A 226 10.66 -8.52 -2.15
C VAL A 226 11.83 -7.55 -2.36
N ASP A 227 11.77 -6.72 -3.40
CA ASP A 227 12.83 -5.74 -3.69
C ASP A 227 12.95 -4.70 -2.57
N ALA A 228 11.83 -4.19 -2.06
CA ALA A 228 11.81 -3.24 -0.95
C ALA A 228 12.36 -3.86 0.35
N ILE A 229 11.98 -5.10 0.66
CA ILE A 229 12.52 -5.83 1.81
C ILE A 229 14.01 -6.08 1.61
N ALA A 230 14.48 -6.42 0.41
CA ALA A 230 15.90 -6.63 0.13
C ALA A 230 16.74 -5.35 0.26
N ALA A 231 16.14 -4.18 -0.02
CA ALA A 231 16.82 -2.88 0.08
C ALA A 231 16.96 -2.34 1.52
N MET A 232 16.17 -2.83 2.47
CA MET A 232 16.30 -2.45 3.89
C MET A 232 17.67 -2.84 4.44
N SER A 233 18.25 -2.01 5.31
CA SER A 233 19.38 -2.45 6.13
C SER A 233 19.00 -3.62 7.04
N ASP A 234 19.99 -4.36 7.52
CA ASP A 234 19.73 -5.49 8.41
C ASP A 234 19.04 -5.03 9.71
N ASP A 235 19.47 -3.92 10.29
CA ASP A 235 18.88 -3.34 11.51
C ASP A 235 17.44 -2.88 11.30
N GLU A 236 17.14 -2.22 10.17
CA GLU A 236 15.78 -1.78 9.83
C GLU A 236 14.83 -2.97 9.68
N LEU A 237 15.25 -4.01 8.95
CA LEU A 237 14.42 -5.19 8.74
C LEU A 237 14.21 -5.96 10.06
N ALA A 238 15.27 -6.14 10.84
CA ALA A 238 15.20 -6.76 12.16
C ALA A 238 14.21 -6.02 13.09
N ALA A 239 14.28 -4.68 13.13
CA ALA A 239 13.36 -3.86 13.91
C ALA A 239 11.92 -3.97 13.40
N ALA A 240 11.71 -3.94 12.07
CA ALA A 240 10.38 -4.01 11.46
C ALA A 240 9.65 -5.34 11.73
N VAL A 241 10.39 -6.43 11.92
CA VAL A 241 9.84 -7.75 12.25
C VAL A 241 9.97 -8.12 13.74
N ALA A 242 10.54 -7.24 14.56
CA ALA A 242 10.85 -7.49 15.97
C ALA A 242 11.65 -8.79 16.19
N ALA A 243 12.70 -9.00 15.39
CA ALA A 243 13.56 -10.20 15.46
C ALA A 243 15.04 -9.82 15.62
N PRO A 244 15.90 -10.72 16.11
CA PRO A 244 17.34 -10.49 16.16
C PRO A 244 17.95 -10.29 14.78
N VAL A 245 18.99 -9.47 14.66
CA VAL A 245 19.66 -9.18 13.37
C VAL A 245 20.23 -10.43 12.72
N GLU A 246 20.60 -11.44 13.51
CA GLU A 246 21.17 -12.69 13.04
C GLU A 246 20.21 -13.50 12.15
N VAL A 247 18.89 -13.32 12.30
CA VAL A 247 17.92 -14.06 11.48
C VAL A 247 17.59 -13.36 10.16
N VAL A 248 18.02 -12.11 9.99
CA VAL A 248 17.75 -11.28 8.80
C VAL A 248 18.04 -12.00 7.47
N PRO A 249 19.15 -12.74 7.30
CA PRO A 249 19.41 -13.46 6.06
C PRO A 249 18.26 -14.37 5.64
N ALA A 250 17.59 -15.02 6.60
CA ALA A 250 16.44 -15.89 6.35
C ALA A 250 15.17 -15.11 6.00
N LEU A 251 15.05 -13.85 6.39
CA LEU A 251 13.87 -13.03 6.12
C LEU A 251 13.84 -12.50 4.69
N ARG A 252 15.02 -12.40 4.05
CA ARG A 252 15.16 -11.89 2.68
C ARG A 252 14.43 -12.83 1.70
N GLY A 253 13.63 -12.24 0.81
CA GLY A 253 12.80 -12.98 -0.15
C GLY A 253 11.34 -13.14 0.27
N ALA A 254 10.98 -12.74 1.50
CA ALA A 254 9.59 -12.60 1.90
C ALA A 254 8.87 -11.53 1.04
N ARG A 255 7.58 -11.74 0.79
CA ARG A 255 6.71 -10.86 0.00
C ARG A 255 5.98 -9.83 0.83
N THR A 256 5.99 -9.98 2.16
CA THR A 256 5.50 -8.99 3.13
C THR A 256 6.35 -9.06 4.40
N LEU A 257 6.31 -8.00 5.21
CA LEU A 257 6.87 -8.00 6.57
C LEU A 257 6.13 -8.98 7.49
N ALA A 258 4.87 -9.30 7.20
CA ALA A 258 4.15 -10.36 7.92
C ALA A 258 4.74 -11.74 7.62
N GLU A 259 4.99 -12.07 6.35
CA GLU A 259 5.68 -13.31 5.97
C GLU A 259 7.12 -13.34 6.51
N ALA A 260 7.82 -12.19 6.51
CA ALA A 260 9.13 -12.10 7.14
C ALA A 260 9.06 -12.42 8.65
N ARG A 261 8.05 -11.94 9.38
CA ARG A 261 7.82 -12.34 10.79
C ARG A 261 7.58 -13.83 10.95
N GLU A 262 6.81 -14.45 10.04
CA GLU A 262 6.61 -15.90 10.04
C GLU A 262 7.95 -16.64 9.82
N TYR A 263 8.79 -16.17 8.90
CA TYR A 263 10.11 -16.75 8.68
C TYR A 263 11.01 -16.62 9.92
N ALA A 264 10.98 -15.47 10.60
CA ALA A 264 11.71 -15.27 11.85
C ALA A 264 11.26 -16.27 12.92
N SER A 265 9.95 -16.44 13.09
CA SER A 265 9.37 -17.42 14.03
C SER A 265 9.83 -18.84 13.71
N LEU A 266 9.80 -19.27 12.44
CA LEU A 266 10.27 -20.61 12.04
C LEU A 266 11.77 -20.85 12.35
N VAL A 267 12.60 -19.80 12.34
CA VAL A 267 14.03 -19.90 12.63
C VAL A 267 14.30 -19.88 14.13
N LEU A 268 13.63 -19.00 14.87
CA LEU A 268 13.82 -18.81 16.31
C LEU A 268 13.14 -19.91 17.14
N GLU A 269 11.95 -20.31 16.72
CA GLU A 269 11.05 -21.23 17.43
C GLU A 269 10.57 -22.32 16.46
N PRO A 270 11.40 -23.37 16.23
CA PRO A 270 11.02 -24.46 15.33
C PRO A 270 9.69 -25.10 15.71
N GLY A 271 8.87 -25.38 14.70
CA GLY A 271 7.63 -26.13 14.89
C GLY A 271 7.87 -27.59 15.30
N ALA A 272 6.78 -28.32 15.54
CA ALA A 272 6.83 -29.71 16.01
C ALA A 272 6.80 -30.76 14.87
N THR A 273 6.85 -30.35 13.61
CA THR A 273 6.81 -31.32 12.50
C THR A 273 8.10 -32.14 12.47
N GLU A 274 7.96 -33.45 12.49
CA GLU A 274 9.09 -34.37 12.34
C GLU A 274 9.39 -34.65 10.87
N PRO A 275 10.67 -34.80 10.49
CA PRO A 275 11.02 -35.15 9.13
C PRO A 275 10.58 -36.59 8.78
N PRO A 276 10.34 -36.88 7.49
CA PRO A 276 10.05 -38.24 7.05
C PRO A 276 11.13 -39.24 7.48
N ALA A 277 10.75 -40.50 7.73
CA ALA A 277 11.72 -41.53 8.14
C ALA A 277 12.88 -41.70 7.15
N GLY A 278 12.59 -41.64 5.84
CA GLY A 278 13.59 -41.70 4.79
C GLY A 278 14.61 -40.54 4.76
N SER A 279 14.47 -39.52 5.61
CA SER A 279 15.41 -38.40 5.70
C SER A 279 16.67 -38.73 6.52
N ALA A 280 16.70 -39.84 7.27
CA ALA A 280 17.81 -40.17 8.19
C ALA A 280 19.20 -40.14 7.52
N PRO A 281 19.45 -40.77 6.36
CA PRO A 281 20.78 -40.76 5.74
C PRO A 281 21.23 -39.35 5.34
N THR A 282 20.28 -38.47 4.99
CA THR A 282 20.59 -37.07 4.63
C THR A 282 20.93 -36.26 5.87
N LEU A 283 20.21 -36.47 6.97
CA LEU A 283 20.46 -35.79 8.24
C LEU A 283 21.80 -36.22 8.85
N GLU A 284 22.16 -37.51 8.78
CA GLU A 284 23.48 -38.00 9.20
C GLU A 284 24.60 -37.32 8.42
N ARG A 285 24.49 -37.27 7.08
CA ARG A 285 25.47 -36.58 6.24
C ARG A 285 25.52 -35.08 6.52
N PHE A 286 24.36 -34.45 6.78
CA PHE A 286 24.30 -33.04 7.17
C PHE A 286 25.06 -32.79 8.48
N VAL A 287 24.85 -33.63 9.50
CA VAL A 287 25.55 -33.56 10.79
C VAL A 287 27.06 -33.71 10.60
N GLU A 288 27.51 -34.68 9.80
CA GLU A 288 28.93 -34.89 9.49
C GLU A 288 29.56 -33.63 8.88
N LEU A 289 28.94 -33.10 7.81
CA LEU A 289 29.41 -31.89 7.13
C LEU A 289 29.41 -30.66 8.03
N ARG A 290 28.37 -30.51 8.88
CA ARG A 290 28.23 -29.33 9.74
C ARG A 290 29.19 -29.36 10.92
N THR A 291 29.52 -30.53 11.45
CA THR A 291 30.42 -30.72 12.62
C THR A 291 31.81 -30.17 12.35
N GLY A 292 32.38 -30.44 11.17
CA GLY A 292 33.70 -29.95 10.77
C GLY A 292 33.75 -28.48 10.35
N GLY A 293 32.60 -27.81 10.22
CA GLY A 293 32.49 -26.44 9.70
C GLY A 293 32.69 -25.32 10.74
N PRO A 294 32.70 -24.06 10.29
CA PRO A 294 32.84 -22.87 11.14
C PRO A 294 31.62 -22.69 12.07
N GLU A 295 31.74 -21.83 13.10
CA GLU A 295 30.63 -21.61 14.05
C GLU A 295 29.40 -20.97 13.39
N ARG A 296 29.61 -20.05 12.45
CA ARG A 296 28.57 -19.51 11.56
C ARG A 296 29.01 -19.68 10.12
N LEU A 297 28.07 -20.01 9.24
CA LEU A 297 28.33 -20.16 7.82
C LEU A 297 28.15 -18.82 7.10
N SER A 298 29.04 -18.53 6.16
CA SER A 298 28.77 -17.57 5.10
C SER A 298 27.72 -18.12 4.12
N ALA A 299 27.14 -17.25 3.30
CA ALA A 299 26.17 -17.66 2.30
C ALA A 299 26.75 -18.67 1.28
N ASP A 300 28.02 -18.53 0.92
CA ASP A 300 28.68 -19.43 -0.04
C ASP A 300 28.99 -20.79 0.56
N GLU A 301 29.41 -20.85 1.83
CA GLU A 301 29.60 -22.10 2.56
C GLU A 301 28.27 -22.84 2.76
N ALA A 302 27.20 -22.13 3.15
CA ALA A 302 25.87 -22.71 3.29
C ALA A 302 25.36 -23.30 1.96
N ARG A 303 25.53 -22.57 0.85
CA ARG A 303 25.17 -23.08 -0.47
C ARG A 303 26.05 -24.26 -0.91
N ALA A 304 27.33 -24.26 -0.58
CA ALA A 304 28.24 -25.38 -0.87
C ALA A 304 27.79 -26.65 -0.14
N LEU A 305 27.50 -26.55 1.15
CA LEU A 305 26.99 -27.65 1.97
C LEU A 305 25.70 -28.24 1.36
N LEU A 306 24.74 -27.39 0.98
CA LEU A 306 23.51 -27.87 0.35
C LEU A 306 23.74 -28.50 -1.03
N ARG A 307 24.73 -28.03 -1.81
CA ARG A 307 25.11 -28.66 -3.08
C ARG A 307 25.68 -30.06 -2.86
N GLU A 308 26.47 -30.28 -1.81
CA GLU A 308 26.99 -31.61 -1.48
C GLU A 308 25.88 -32.59 -1.12
N LEU A 309 24.93 -32.18 -0.28
CA LEU A 309 23.75 -33.00 0.05
C LEU A 309 22.92 -33.30 -1.18
N LYS A 310 22.73 -32.31 -2.06
CA LYS A 310 21.97 -32.50 -3.30
C LYS A 310 22.68 -33.44 -4.28
N ALA A 311 24.02 -33.43 -4.33
CA ALA A 311 24.80 -34.29 -5.22
C ALA A 311 24.59 -35.78 -4.95
N VAL A 312 24.34 -36.14 -3.68
CA VAL A 312 23.99 -37.52 -3.26
C VAL A 312 22.48 -37.78 -3.27
N ARG A 313 21.68 -36.92 -3.92
CA ARG A 313 20.21 -36.97 -3.95
C ARG A 313 19.58 -36.92 -2.55
N GLY A 314 20.21 -36.22 -1.62
CA GLY A 314 19.71 -36.06 -0.25
C GLY A 314 18.39 -35.30 -0.17
N ASP A 315 17.60 -35.65 0.85
CA ASP A 315 16.31 -35.04 1.14
C ASP A 315 16.48 -33.70 1.88
N LEU A 316 16.60 -32.61 1.10
CA LEU A 316 16.69 -31.25 1.64
C LEU A 316 15.40 -30.81 2.34
N ARG A 317 14.25 -31.43 2.05
CA ARG A 317 13.01 -31.15 2.77
C ARG A 317 13.08 -31.68 4.19
N GLY A 318 13.63 -32.87 4.38
CA GLY A 318 13.94 -33.43 5.71
C GLY A 318 14.86 -32.52 6.53
N VAL A 319 15.93 -32.01 5.92
CA VAL A 319 16.84 -31.05 6.58
C VAL A 319 16.11 -29.77 6.99
N ARG A 320 15.28 -29.21 6.11
CA ARG A 320 14.46 -28.04 6.45
C ARG A 320 13.54 -28.30 7.63
N ILE A 321 12.81 -29.42 7.61
CA ILE A 321 11.88 -29.78 8.68
C ILE A 321 12.65 -29.97 9.99
N ALA A 322 13.81 -30.63 9.97
CA ALA A 322 14.65 -30.77 11.16
C ALA A 322 15.07 -29.41 11.75
N LEU A 323 15.39 -28.42 10.91
CA LEU A 323 15.86 -27.12 11.37
C LEU A 323 14.76 -26.12 11.75
N THR A 324 13.54 -26.26 11.21
CA THR A 324 12.48 -25.25 11.35
C THR A 324 11.15 -25.83 11.82
N GLY A 325 10.99 -27.15 11.85
CA GLY A 325 9.71 -27.80 12.10
C GLY A 325 8.65 -27.55 11.03
N ALA A 326 9.04 -27.10 9.84
CA ALA A 326 8.14 -26.78 8.74
C ALA A 326 8.66 -27.26 7.38
N SER A 327 7.75 -27.61 6.47
CA SER A 327 8.10 -28.09 5.12
C SER A 327 8.27 -26.96 4.08
N LYS A 328 7.86 -25.74 4.43
CA LYS A 328 7.96 -24.52 3.63
C LYS A 328 8.47 -23.39 4.51
N GLY A 329 8.95 -22.31 3.88
CA GLY A 329 9.48 -21.14 4.56
C GLY A 329 10.71 -20.59 3.84
N PRO A 330 11.62 -19.92 4.56
CA PRO A 330 12.72 -19.17 3.96
C PRO A 330 13.72 -20.06 3.23
N GLU A 331 14.57 -19.52 2.37
CA GLU A 331 15.58 -20.32 1.68
C GLU A 331 16.47 -21.13 2.64
N LEU A 332 16.70 -22.42 2.35
CA LEU A 332 17.38 -23.31 3.29
C LEU A 332 18.82 -22.87 3.59
N TRP A 333 19.52 -22.32 2.60
CA TRP A 333 20.87 -21.80 2.82
C TRP A 333 20.85 -20.60 3.77
N ALA A 334 19.79 -19.80 3.76
CA ALA A 334 19.66 -18.61 4.59
C ALA A 334 19.35 -18.97 6.06
N ILE A 335 18.57 -20.03 6.28
CA ILE A 335 18.39 -20.64 7.61
C ILE A 335 19.75 -21.06 8.20
N LEU A 336 20.60 -21.71 7.38
CA LEU A 336 21.92 -22.16 7.82
C LEU A 336 22.88 -21.02 8.16
N VAL A 337 22.74 -19.87 7.50
CA VAL A 337 23.51 -18.65 7.84
C VAL A 337 23.02 -18.05 9.16
N ALA A 338 21.71 -18.04 9.38
CA ALA A 338 21.09 -17.47 10.58
C ALA A 338 21.43 -18.24 11.86
N LEU A 339 21.54 -19.56 11.76
CA LEU A 339 21.76 -20.46 12.90
C LEU A 339 23.24 -20.72 13.17
N SER A 340 23.58 -20.91 14.45
CA SER A 340 24.91 -21.34 14.85
C SER A 340 25.14 -22.82 14.53
N ARG A 341 26.39 -23.25 14.56
CA ARG A 341 26.75 -24.67 14.43
C ARG A 341 26.10 -25.50 15.53
N GLY A 342 26.20 -25.04 16.78
CA GLY A 342 25.61 -25.74 17.91
C GLY A 342 24.10 -25.96 17.73
N GLU A 343 23.39 -24.92 17.31
CA GLU A 343 21.94 -24.97 17.12
C GLU A 343 21.53 -25.89 15.96
N THR A 344 22.20 -25.76 14.81
CA THR A 344 21.93 -26.62 13.65
C THR A 344 22.18 -28.10 13.94
N LEU A 345 23.26 -28.43 14.66
CA LEU A 345 23.57 -29.80 15.07
C LEU A 345 22.58 -30.34 16.11
N SER A 346 22.22 -29.53 17.11
CA SER A 346 21.24 -29.91 18.14
C SER A 346 19.89 -30.29 17.51
N ARG A 347 19.37 -29.43 16.63
CA ARG A 347 18.11 -29.66 15.92
C ARG A 347 18.15 -30.90 15.03
N ALA A 348 19.23 -31.08 14.26
CA ALA A 348 19.39 -32.26 13.40
C ALA A 348 19.50 -33.56 14.21
N ALA A 349 20.22 -33.55 15.34
CA ALA A 349 20.35 -34.71 16.22
C ALA A 349 19.00 -35.09 16.88
N HIS A 350 18.23 -34.09 17.33
CA HIS A 350 16.89 -34.31 17.84
C HIS A 350 15.97 -34.95 16.78
N ALA A 351 16.01 -34.43 15.56
CA ALA A 351 15.24 -34.96 14.45
C ALA A 351 15.64 -36.39 14.05
N LEU A 352 16.95 -36.71 14.05
CA LEU A 352 17.45 -38.07 13.82
C LEU A 352 16.90 -39.06 14.83
N LYS A 353 16.87 -38.67 16.12
CA LYS A 353 16.32 -39.52 17.18
C LYS A 353 14.83 -39.83 16.94
N ALA A 354 14.03 -38.81 16.61
CA ALA A 354 12.60 -38.97 16.34
C ALA A 354 12.34 -39.91 15.14
N VAL A 355 13.15 -39.79 14.08
CA VAL A 355 13.06 -40.66 12.91
C VAL A 355 13.41 -42.10 13.25
N SER A 356 14.47 -42.34 14.04
CA SER A 356 14.82 -43.70 14.47
C SER A 356 13.74 -44.33 15.35
N ASP A 357 13.13 -43.57 16.28
CA ASP A 357 12.06 -44.08 17.14
C ASP A 357 10.81 -44.50 16.33
N THR A 358 10.59 -43.91 15.15
CA THR A 358 9.46 -44.20 14.25
C THR A 358 9.72 -45.41 13.32
N GLU A 359 10.97 -45.78 13.05
CA GLU A 359 11.30 -46.97 12.24
C GLU A 359 11.23 -48.28 13.05
N PHE A 360 11.26 -48.20 14.38
CA PHE A 360 11.28 -49.36 15.28
C PHE A 360 10.02 -49.51 16.17
N GLY A 361 9.03 -48.64 16.03
CA GLY A 361 7.71 -48.73 16.68
C GLY A 361 6.61 -49.03 15.66
#